data_AF-A0A9X3L8K0-F1
#
_entry.id   AF-A0A9X3L8K0-F1
#
_cell.length_a   1.000
_cell.length_b   1.000
_cell.length_c   1.000
_cell.angle_alpha   90.00
_cell.angle_beta   90.00
_cell.angle_gamma   90.00
#
_symmetry.space_group_name_H-M   'P 1'
#
loop_
_entity.id
_entity.type
_entity.pdbx_description
1 polymer ?
#
loop_
_entity_poly.entity_id
_entity_poly.type
_entity_poly.pdbx_seq_one_letter_code
_entity_poly.pdbx_strand_id
1 'polypeptide(L)'
;MEGIKRLVNIEPTVLKQAEIEDYLKKMYLPDFLGIYKYNSFNDIFHDEQSPSASIFKVSSDTGHWLYKCFSSSSPFLGSIIEVTAKLQDSSKDEALKFLCDVYEITNVNAEAIEQYKQQYYQYIEYLASDVLKDEYPNLYKMLARGKSLGALVQLLSYVSNNINDEEIIRTIAFHKVETFAKKLNISKSSMGRKINLFTILGFMKKLDDNEIEDGLLNKLEQKKKVNNYRYRSSVYEFPILITEQLNEMEKFATVWLDNGLSIKSVTYEGIYRSFGKEEAERCFPQDKGKVISDRHDDSVTELHRVIMEQVNERGWTIKNDIIEAVKFNGGNGKMKKEDVFKTALKEILDSYSLEFVPLNKRLKEEMNINEEDISPRSFPKIIRKIQ
;
A
#
# COMPACT_ATOMS: atom_id res chain seq x y z
N MET A 1 -24.39 33.55 -10.85
CA MET A 1 -24.44 32.93 -9.51
C MET A 1 -25.04 33.83 -8.45
N GLU A 2 -24.65 35.11 -8.34
CA GLU A 2 -25.20 36.06 -7.32
C GLU A 2 -26.73 36.20 -7.33
N GLY A 3 -27.40 36.12 -8.49
CA GLY A 3 -28.86 36.22 -8.59
C GLY A 3 -29.62 35.02 -7.99
N ILE A 4 -29.07 33.80 -8.09
CA ILE A 4 -29.67 32.59 -7.51
C ILE A 4 -29.45 32.58 -5.99
N LYS A 5 -28.26 32.98 -5.53
CA LYS A 5 -27.91 33.08 -4.11
C LYS A 5 -28.81 34.05 -3.32
N ARG A 6 -29.33 35.10 -3.97
CA ARG A 6 -30.28 36.06 -3.34
C ARG A 6 -31.73 35.56 -3.28
N LEU A 7 -32.11 34.59 -4.10
CA LEU A 7 -33.48 34.07 -4.19
C LEU A 7 -33.74 32.95 -3.18
N VAL A 8 -32.70 32.25 -2.76
CA VAL A 8 -32.78 31.17 -1.79
C VAL A 8 -32.18 31.72 -0.49
N ASN A 9 -32.99 31.86 0.56
CA ASN A 9 -32.56 32.34 1.88
C ASN A 9 -31.70 31.26 2.58
N ILE A 10 -30.47 31.07 2.10
CA ILE A 10 -29.60 29.95 2.47
C ILE A 10 -28.70 30.35 3.63
N GLU A 11 -28.67 29.53 4.67
CA GLU A 11 -27.64 29.58 5.70
C GLU A 11 -26.46 28.69 5.28
N PRO A 12 -25.22 29.22 5.27
CA PRO A 12 -24.03 28.42 4.98
C PRO A 12 -23.98 27.18 5.87
N THR A 13 -23.75 26.01 5.27
CA THR A 13 -23.79 24.74 5.98
C THR A 13 -22.43 24.05 5.88
N VAL A 14 -21.89 23.60 7.02
CA VAL A 14 -20.62 22.87 7.09
C VAL A 14 -20.90 21.41 7.42
N LEU A 15 -20.49 20.49 6.55
CA LEU A 15 -20.75 19.05 6.67
C LEU A 15 -19.49 18.23 6.43
N LYS A 16 -19.49 16.95 6.83
CA LYS A 16 -18.49 15.98 6.34
C LYS A 16 -18.88 15.50 4.94
N GLN A 17 -17.89 15.11 4.13
CA GLN A 17 -18.08 14.59 2.78
C GLN A 17 -19.15 13.49 2.70
N ALA A 18 -19.15 12.56 3.66
CA ALA A 18 -20.09 11.44 3.71
C ALA A 18 -21.55 11.89 3.96
N GLU A 19 -21.75 13.07 4.54
CA GLU A 19 -23.07 13.62 4.91
C GLU A 19 -23.66 14.51 3.82
N ILE A 20 -22.82 15.06 2.93
CA ILE A 20 -23.23 16.03 1.89
C ILE A 20 -24.31 15.43 0.98
N GLU A 21 -24.09 14.22 0.45
CA GLU A 21 -25.07 13.59 -0.44
C GLU A 21 -26.41 13.34 0.26
N ASP A 22 -26.37 12.86 1.51
CA ASP A 22 -27.57 12.58 2.29
C ASP A 22 -28.33 13.86 2.61
N TYR A 23 -27.62 14.92 2.99
CA TYR A 23 -28.17 16.25 3.23
C TYR A 23 -28.88 16.79 1.98
N LEU A 24 -28.21 16.78 0.83
CA LEU A 24 -28.79 17.24 -0.44
C LEU A 24 -30.03 16.41 -0.82
N LYS A 25 -29.97 15.09 -0.69
CA LYS A 25 -31.11 14.19 -1.00
C LYS A 25 -32.33 14.44 -0.11
N LYS A 26 -32.15 15.00 1.09
CA LYS A 26 -33.24 15.37 2.01
C LYS A 26 -33.86 16.74 1.72
N MET A 27 -33.22 17.55 0.88
CA MET A 27 -33.75 18.86 0.48
C MET A 27 -35.07 18.73 -0.28
N TYR A 28 -35.95 19.69 -0.09
CA TYR A 28 -37.27 19.68 -0.69
C TYR A 28 -37.17 19.95 -2.20
N LEU A 29 -37.13 18.86 -2.97
CA LEU A 29 -36.97 18.88 -4.42
C LEU A 29 -38.04 19.69 -5.20
N PRO A 30 -39.32 19.74 -4.79
CA PRO A 30 -40.30 20.59 -5.47
C PRO A 30 -39.92 22.07 -5.51
N ASP A 31 -39.35 22.62 -4.42
CA ASP A 31 -38.91 24.03 -4.38
C ASP A 31 -37.70 24.25 -5.28
N PHE A 32 -36.73 23.33 -5.28
CA PHE A 32 -35.56 23.41 -6.17
C PHE A 32 -35.95 23.49 -7.66
N LEU A 33 -36.98 22.73 -8.05
CA LEU A 33 -37.47 22.70 -9.43
C LEU A 33 -38.55 23.77 -9.73
N GLY A 34 -39.04 24.48 -8.71
CA GLY A 34 -40.15 25.43 -8.87
C GLY A 34 -41.49 24.77 -9.23
N ILE A 35 -41.72 23.52 -8.79
CA ILE A 35 -42.91 22.72 -9.15
C ILE A 35 -43.87 22.63 -7.96
N TYR A 36 -44.93 23.42 -7.98
CA TYR A 36 -45.91 23.46 -6.88
C TYR A 36 -46.90 22.28 -6.88
N LYS A 37 -47.25 21.74 -8.06
CA LYS A 37 -48.12 20.56 -8.21
C LYS A 37 -47.29 19.31 -8.49
N TYR A 38 -46.52 18.89 -7.50
CA TYR A 38 -45.47 17.89 -7.69
C TYR A 38 -45.96 16.43 -7.65
N ASN A 39 -47.22 16.16 -7.30
CA ASN A 39 -47.78 14.80 -7.30
C ASN A 39 -48.05 14.25 -8.71
N SER A 40 -48.25 15.12 -9.70
CA SER A 40 -48.46 14.76 -11.10
C SER A 40 -48.27 15.99 -11.99
N PHE A 41 -47.31 15.94 -12.89
CA PHE A 41 -46.99 17.01 -13.84
C PHE A 41 -46.34 16.44 -15.12
N ASN A 42 -46.19 17.27 -16.15
CA ASN A 42 -45.49 16.89 -17.38
C ASN A 42 -44.00 16.79 -17.10
N ASP A 43 -43.34 15.75 -17.63
CA ASP A 43 -41.91 15.57 -17.41
C ASP A 43 -41.08 16.78 -17.87
N ILE A 44 -40.06 17.14 -17.10
CA ILE A 44 -39.19 18.31 -17.40
C ILE A 44 -38.05 17.99 -18.37
N PHE A 45 -37.80 16.70 -18.66
CA PHE A 45 -36.71 16.23 -19.49
C PHE A 45 -37.14 15.85 -20.90
N HIS A 46 -38.43 15.58 -21.13
CA HIS A 46 -38.96 15.33 -22.47
C HIS A 46 -40.41 15.81 -22.60
N ASP A 47 -40.75 16.30 -23.80
CA ASP A 47 -42.07 16.83 -24.10
C ASP A 47 -43.12 15.71 -24.25
N GLU A 48 -44.20 15.81 -23.48
CA GLU A 48 -45.36 14.94 -23.58
C GLU A 48 -46.67 15.73 -23.42
N GLN A 49 -47.74 15.21 -24.01
CA GLN A 49 -49.09 15.80 -23.94
C GLN A 49 -49.79 15.53 -22.60
N SER A 50 -49.36 14.50 -21.86
CA SER A 50 -50.01 14.02 -20.64
C SER A 50 -49.03 14.04 -19.45
N PRO A 51 -49.51 14.33 -18.22
CA PRO A 51 -48.68 14.25 -17.03
C PRO A 51 -48.11 12.84 -16.82
N SER A 52 -46.80 12.75 -16.65
CA SER A 52 -46.05 11.50 -16.55
C SER A 52 -44.95 11.51 -15.50
N ALA A 53 -44.76 12.63 -14.80
CA ALA A 53 -43.78 12.78 -13.75
C ALA A 53 -44.43 13.07 -12.38
N SER A 54 -43.75 12.64 -11.31
CA SER A 54 -44.05 13.03 -9.94
C SER A 54 -42.78 13.17 -9.11
N ILE A 55 -42.88 13.92 -8.01
CA ILE A 55 -41.86 14.04 -6.98
C ILE A 55 -42.46 13.51 -5.68
N PHE A 56 -41.71 12.71 -4.94
CA PHE A 56 -42.18 12.15 -3.69
C PHE A 56 -41.03 11.99 -2.69
N LYS A 57 -41.38 11.98 -1.42
CA LYS A 57 -40.46 11.60 -0.34
C LYS A 57 -40.51 10.09 -0.17
N VAL A 58 -39.36 9.42 -0.14
CA VAL A 58 -39.29 7.97 0.06
C VAL A 58 -39.81 7.65 1.46
N SER A 59 -40.65 6.62 1.55
CA SER A 59 -41.28 6.18 2.81
C SER A 59 -40.33 5.44 3.76
N SER A 60 -39.10 5.13 3.33
CA SER A 60 -38.04 4.61 4.18
C SER A 60 -37.51 5.70 5.12
N ASP A 61 -36.86 5.28 6.21
CA ASP A 61 -36.28 6.17 7.24
C ASP A 61 -35.22 7.17 6.70
N THR A 62 -34.80 7.04 5.44
CA THR A 62 -33.85 7.96 4.78
C THR A 62 -34.42 9.35 4.55
N GLY A 63 -35.73 9.49 4.34
CA GLY A 63 -36.38 10.78 4.11
C GLY A 63 -35.94 11.52 2.84
N HIS A 64 -35.39 10.80 1.85
CA HIS A 64 -34.93 11.38 0.59
C HIS A 64 -36.08 11.80 -0.32
N TRP A 65 -35.88 12.85 -1.11
CA TRP A 65 -36.79 13.27 -2.17
C TRP A 65 -36.32 12.74 -3.53
N LEU A 66 -37.25 12.15 -4.28
CA LEU A 66 -36.99 11.60 -5.60
C LEU A 66 -37.97 12.18 -6.62
N TYR A 67 -37.44 12.49 -7.80
CA TYR A 67 -38.17 12.70 -9.04
C TYR A 67 -38.31 11.38 -9.77
N LYS A 68 -39.51 11.09 -10.30
CA LYS A 68 -39.74 9.93 -11.16
C LYS A 68 -40.57 10.30 -12.38
N CYS A 69 -40.08 9.91 -13.54
CA CYS A 69 -40.85 9.80 -14.77
C CYS A 69 -41.36 8.36 -14.95
N PHE A 70 -42.64 8.22 -15.24
CA PHE A 70 -43.32 6.94 -15.48
C PHE A 70 -43.48 6.60 -16.97
N SER A 71 -43.01 7.48 -17.87
CA SER A 71 -43.06 7.24 -19.31
C SER A 71 -42.20 6.05 -19.71
N SER A 72 -42.76 5.14 -20.52
CA SER A 72 -42.05 3.97 -21.03
C SER A 72 -40.96 4.33 -22.04
N SER A 73 -41.08 5.46 -22.74
CA SER A 73 -40.12 5.90 -23.76
C SER A 73 -38.90 6.62 -23.16
N SER A 74 -39.03 7.20 -21.97
CA SER A 74 -37.97 7.95 -21.29
C SER A 74 -38.09 7.80 -19.76
N PRO A 75 -37.90 6.56 -19.23
CA PRO A 75 -37.99 6.33 -17.79
C PRO A 75 -36.83 7.02 -17.06
N PHE A 76 -37.13 7.69 -15.96
CA PHE A 76 -36.12 8.36 -15.15
C PHE A 76 -36.49 8.31 -13.67
N LEU A 77 -35.48 8.13 -12.82
CA LEU A 77 -35.60 8.17 -11.37
C LEU A 77 -34.32 8.78 -10.80
N GLY A 78 -34.45 9.81 -9.97
CA GLY A 78 -33.30 10.52 -9.46
C GLY A 78 -33.60 11.40 -8.25
N SER A 79 -32.60 11.63 -7.41
CA SER A 79 -32.65 12.67 -6.38
C SER A 79 -32.31 14.03 -6.99
N ILE A 80 -32.22 15.06 -6.15
CA ILE A 80 -31.73 16.39 -6.57
C ILE A 80 -30.40 16.32 -7.35
N ILE A 81 -29.51 15.37 -7.02
CA ILE A 81 -28.21 15.20 -7.67
C ILE A 81 -28.38 14.68 -9.10
N GLU A 82 -29.09 13.56 -9.28
CA GLU A 82 -29.33 13.00 -10.61
C GLU A 82 -30.15 13.94 -11.50
N VAL A 83 -31.13 14.62 -10.91
CA VAL A 83 -31.95 15.61 -11.61
C VAL A 83 -31.08 16.76 -12.10
N THR A 84 -30.22 17.30 -11.24
CA THR A 84 -29.30 18.38 -11.59
C THR A 84 -28.31 17.95 -12.67
N ALA A 85 -27.71 16.77 -12.55
CA ALA A 85 -26.81 16.22 -13.56
C ALA A 85 -27.49 16.11 -14.93
N LYS A 86 -28.75 15.66 -14.97
CA LYS A 86 -29.52 15.55 -16.21
C LYS A 86 -29.94 16.92 -16.77
N LEU A 87 -30.25 17.90 -15.92
CA LEU A 87 -30.55 19.28 -16.34
C LEU A 87 -29.32 19.98 -16.93
N GLN A 88 -28.13 19.66 -16.44
CA GLN A 88 -26.86 20.29 -16.85
C GLN A 88 -26.13 19.52 -17.96
N ASP A 89 -26.62 18.33 -18.34
CA ASP A 89 -25.90 17.37 -19.19
C ASP A 89 -24.47 17.11 -18.68
N SER A 90 -24.35 16.90 -17.36
CA SER A 90 -23.08 16.77 -16.64
C SER A 90 -22.96 15.43 -15.91
N SER A 91 -21.76 15.15 -15.39
CA SER A 91 -21.56 14.05 -14.45
C SER A 91 -22.24 14.33 -13.10
N LYS A 92 -22.43 13.27 -12.29
CA LYS A 92 -22.93 13.40 -10.92
C LYS A 92 -22.00 14.23 -10.04
N ASP A 93 -20.69 14.12 -10.23
CA ASP A 93 -19.69 14.84 -9.43
C ASP A 93 -19.74 16.34 -9.73
N GLU A 94 -19.93 16.73 -11.00
CA GLU A 94 -20.12 18.12 -11.39
C GLU A 94 -21.42 18.70 -10.83
N ALA A 95 -22.52 17.94 -10.90
CA ALA A 95 -23.79 18.34 -10.33
C ALA A 95 -23.71 18.50 -8.80
N LEU A 96 -23.00 17.60 -8.12
CA LEU A 96 -22.77 17.66 -6.69
C LEU A 96 -22.00 18.93 -6.30
N LYS A 97 -20.92 19.25 -7.03
CA LYS A 97 -20.15 20.49 -6.82
C LYS A 97 -21.03 21.73 -7.03
N PHE A 98 -21.79 21.77 -8.12
CA PHE A 98 -22.73 22.85 -8.39
C PHE A 98 -23.75 23.04 -7.26
N LEU A 99 -24.35 21.96 -6.77
CA LEU A 99 -25.31 22.02 -5.66
C LEU A 99 -24.65 22.53 -4.37
N CYS A 100 -23.41 22.10 -4.07
CA CYS A 100 -22.66 22.62 -2.93
C CYS A 100 -22.40 24.13 -3.06
N ASP A 101 -22.03 24.60 -4.24
CA ASP A 101 -21.79 26.03 -4.50
C ASP A 101 -23.07 26.88 -4.40
N VAL A 102 -24.19 26.34 -4.91
CA VAL A 102 -25.52 26.99 -4.85
C VAL A 102 -26.01 27.08 -3.42
N TYR A 103 -25.88 26.00 -2.65
CA TYR A 103 -26.38 25.90 -1.27
C TYR A 103 -25.35 26.27 -0.21
N GLU A 104 -24.21 26.82 -0.61
CA GLU A 104 -23.12 27.22 0.29
C GLU A 104 -22.75 26.11 1.30
N ILE A 105 -22.74 24.87 0.80
CA ILE A 105 -22.34 23.69 1.54
C ILE A 105 -20.83 23.53 1.39
N THR A 106 -20.12 23.69 2.49
CA THR A 106 -18.68 23.46 2.54
C THR A 106 -18.37 22.17 3.28
N ASN A 107 -17.46 21.38 2.71
CA ASN A 107 -16.88 20.27 3.43
C ASN A 107 -15.94 20.82 4.52
N VAL A 108 -16.16 20.43 5.77
CA VAL A 108 -15.38 20.85 6.95
C VAL A 108 -13.88 20.60 6.81
N ASN A 109 -13.49 19.59 6.04
CA ASN A 109 -12.11 19.17 5.83
C ASN A 109 -11.56 19.50 4.44
N ALA A 110 -12.28 20.24 3.59
CA ALA A 110 -11.89 20.46 2.20
C ALA A 110 -10.46 21.00 2.05
N GLU A 111 -10.12 22.04 2.82
CA GLU A 111 -8.79 22.64 2.80
C GLU A 111 -7.71 21.66 3.26
N ALA A 112 -7.98 20.91 4.34
CA ALA A 112 -7.05 19.92 4.86
C ALA A 112 -6.82 18.77 3.86
N ILE A 113 -7.86 18.29 3.17
CA ILE A 113 -7.73 17.29 2.09
C ILE A 113 -6.83 17.82 0.99
N GLU A 114 -7.08 19.05 0.55
CA GLU A 114 -6.36 19.65 -0.57
C GLU A 114 -4.88 19.84 -0.21
N GLN A 115 -4.59 20.41 0.96
CA GLN A 115 -3.22 20.53 1.47
C GLN A 115 -2.52 19.18 1.56
N TYR A 116 -3.22 18.15 2.07
CA TYR A 116 -2.63 16.82 2.22
C TYR A 116 -2.39 16.12 0.87
N LYS A 117 -3.31 16.27 -0.10
CA LYS A 117 -3.10 15.81 -1.48
C LYS A 117 -1.91 16.50 -2.14
N GLN A 118 -1.73 17.79 -1.91
CA GLN A 118 -0.57 18.53 -2.41
C GLN A 118 0.74 18.03 -1.79
N GLN A 119 0.78 17.77 -0.48
CA GLN A 119 1.95 17.16 0.17
C GLN A 119 2.27 15.78 -0.41
N TYR A 120 1.25 14.94 -0.61
CA TYR A 120 1.42 13.64 -1.28
C TYR A 120 1.97 13.77 -2.69
N TYR A 121 1.44 14.72 -3.47
CA TYR A 121 1.89 14.97 -4.83
C TYR A 121 3.38 15.34 -4.86
N GLN A 122 3.80 16.30 -4.03
CA GLN A 122 5.21 16.69 -3.91
C GLN A 122 6.11 15.53 -3.48
N TYR A 123 5.65 14.72 -2.52
CA TYR A 123 6.37 13.54 -2.07
C TYR A 123 6.52 12.48 -3.18
N ILE A 124 5.48 12.24 -3.96
CA ILE A 124 5.49 11.32 -5.09
C ILE A 124 6.45 11.82 -6.19
N GLU A 125 6.40 13.11 -6.52
CA GLU A 125 7.34 13.72 -7.47
C GLU A 125 8.79 13.58 -7.01
N TYR A 126 9.05 13.86 -5.73
CA TYR A 126 10.37 13.67 -5.14
C TYR A 126 10.87 12.23 -5.29
N LEU A 127 10.06 11.23 -4.94
CA LEU A 127 10.42 9.81 -5.09
C LEU A 127 10.63 9.39 -6.55
N ALA A 128 9.92 10.03 -7.49
CA ALA A 128 10.05 9.75 -8.92
C ALA A 128 11.24 10.48 -9.58
N SER A 129 11.83 11.46 -8.89
CA SER A 129 12.95 12.24 -9.40
C SER A 129 14.30 11.52 -9.30
N ASP A 130 15.30 12.03 -10.02
CA ASP A 130 16.69 11.56 -9.88
C ASP A 130 17.33 12.02 -8.55
N VAL A 131 16.73 12.97 -7.83
CA VAL A 131 17.25 13.46 -6.53
C VAL A 131 17.34 12.33 -5.51
N LEU A 132 16.34 11.44 -5.46
CA LEU A 132 16.34 10.29 -4.56
C LEU A 132 17.57 9.39 -4.77
N LYS A 133 18.01 9.24 -6.02
CA LYS A 133 19.18 8.43 -6.38
C LYS A 133 20.48 9.05 -5.89
N ASP A 134 20.58 10.37 -5.94
CA ASP A 134 21.78 11.10 -5.56
C ASP A 134 21.89 11.26 -4.04
N GLU A 135 20.78 11.56 -3.36
CA GLU A 135 20.74 11.75 -1.90
C GLU A 135 20.72 10.42 -1.13
N TYR A 136 20.01 9.41 -1.66
CA TYR A 136 19.79 8.12 -0.97
C TYR A 136 20.09 6.92 -1.91
N PRO A 137 21.35 6.74 -2.33
CA PRO A 137 21.73 5.80 -3.39
C PRO A 137 21.46 4.33 -3.05
N ASN A 138 21.59 3.91 -1.79
CA ASN A 138 21.35 2.52 -1.41
C ASN A 138 19.86 2.20 -1.33
N LEU A 139 19.06 3.12 -0.79
CA LEU A 139 17.61 3.07 -0.79
C LEU A 139 17.08 3.01 -2.22
N TYR A 140 17.56 3.91 -3.09
CA TYR A 140 17.24 3.88 -4.52
C TYR A 140 17.61 2.55 -5.15
N LYS A 141 18.82 2.03 -4.90
CA LYS A 141 19.28 0.73 -5.43
C LYS A 141 18.40 -0.43 -4.97
N MET A 142 17.88 -0.40 -3.74
CA MET A 142 16.92 -1.40 -3.25
C MET A 142 15.57 -1.30 -3.98
N LEU A 143 15.06 -0.09 -4.20
CA LEU A 143 13.76 0.14 -4.84
C LEU A 143 13.81 -0.07 -6.37
N ALA A 144 14.89 0.33 -7.02
CA ALA A 144 15.08 0.16 -8.46
C ALA A 144 15.11 -1.32 -8.86
N ARG A 145 15.64 -2.18 -7.97
CA ARG A 145 15.63 -3.64 -8.18
C ARG A 145 14.21 -4.17 -8.33
N GLY A 146 13.98 -4.82 -9.46
CA GLY A 146 12.70 -5.45 -9.77
C GLY A 146 11.55 -4.47 -9.98
N LYS A 147 11.82 -3.20 -10.35
CA LYS A 147 10.81 -2.16 -10.59
C LYS A 147 9.91 -1.90 -9.36
N SER A 148 10.51 -1.80 -8.16
CA SER A 148 9.74 -1.55 -6.94
C SER A 148 9.45 -0.07 -6.74
N LEU A 149 10.35 0.83 -7.18
CA LEU A 149 10.12 2.28 -7.15
C LEU A 149 8.86 2.68 -7.93
N GLY A 150 8.74 2.27 -9.20
CA GLY A 150 7.55 2.59 -10.00
C GLY A 150 6.25 1.99 -9.43
N ALA A 151 6.32 0.84 -8.76
CA ALA A 151 5.17 0.27 -8.08
C ALA A 151 4.78 1.06 -6.82
N LEU A 152 5.77 1.59 -6.08
CA LEU A 152 5.55 2.46 -4.93
C LEU A 152 4.89 3.77 -5.35
N VAL A 153 5.43 4.44 -6.37
CA VAL A 153 4.90 5.70 -6.93
C VAL A 153 3.45 5.54 -7.36
N GLN A 154 3.12 4.48 -8.10
CA GLN A 154 1.74 4.22 -8.52
C GLN A 154 0.81 3.89 -7.35
N LEU A 155 1.31 3.18 -6.35
CA LEU A 155 0.56 2.87 -5.13
C LEU A 155 0.23 4.14 -4.35
N LEU A 156 1.22 5.00 -4.10
CA LEU A 156 1.03 6.28 -3.43
C LEU A 156 0.11 7.22 -4.22
N SER A 157 0.23 7.26 -5.55
CA SER A 157 -0.67 8.04 -6.41
C SER A 157 -2.12 7.56 -6.30
N TYR A 158 -2.32 6.24 -6.29
CA TYR A 158 -3.64 5.67 -6.09
C TYR A 158 -4.19 6.04 -4.71
N VAL A 159 -3.38 5.91 -3.66
CA VAL A 159 -3.78 6.28 -2.30
C VAL A 159 -4.17 7.76 -2.22
N SER A 160 -3.31 8.66 -2.73
CA SER A 160 -3.56 10.11 -2.80
C SER A 160 -4.88 10.47 -3.48
N ASN A 161 -5.23 9.76 -4.56
CA ASN A 161 -6.47 10.00 -5.30
C ASN A 161 -7.73 9.53 -4.58
N ASN A 162 -7.61 8.69 -3.55
CA ASN A 162 -8.76 8.14 -2.82
C ASN A 162 -8.95 8.73 -1.42
N ILE A 163 -8.12 9.71 -1.03
CA ILE A 163 -8.21 10.40 0.27
C ILE A 163 -9.57 11.12 0.39
N ASN A 164 -10.29 10.80 1.47
CA ASN A 164 -11.59 11.37 1.85
C ASN A 164 -11.62 11.76 3.34
N ASP A 165 -12.66 12.47 3.77
CA ASP A 165 -12.87 13.00 5.14
C ASP A 165 -12.62 12.04 6.30
N GLU A 166 -12.98 10.76 6.16
CA GLU A 166 -12.79 9.76 7.21
C GLU A 166 -11.34 9.24 7.26
N GLU A 167 -10.58 9.43 6.18
CA GLU A 167 -9.24 8.87 5.94
C GLU A 167 -8.09 9.87 6.13
N ILE A 168 -8.37 11.17 6.31
CA ILE A 168 -7.36 12.26 6.36
C ILE A 168 -6.34 12.10 7.49
N ILE A 169 -6.66 11.40 8.59
CA ILE A 169 -5.80 11.39 9.79
C ILE A 169 -4.92 10.14 9.90
N ARG A 170 -5.26 9.06 9.19
CA ARG A 170 -4.41 7.89 9.00
C ARG A 170 -4.76 7.35 7.64
N THR A 171 -3.87 7.50 6.67
CA THR A 171 -4.11 7.07 5.29
C THR A 171 -4.24 5.54 5.25
N ILE A 172 -5.41 5.03 5.62
CA ILE A 172 -5.71 3.62 5.81
C ILE A 172 -6.25 3.08 4.48
N ALA A 173 -5.36 2.61 3.60
CA ALA A 173 -5.85 1.95 2.39
C ALA A 173 -6.32 0.54 2.75
N PHE A 174 -7.63 0.32 2.76
CA PHE A 174 -8.20 -1.01 2.85
C PHE A 174 -8.30 -1.65 1.46
N HIS A 175 -7.20 -2.27 1.01
CA HIS A 175 -7.22 -3.01 -0.25
C HIS A 175 -6.53 -4.36 -0.17
N LYS A 176 -7.15 -5.33 -0.84
CA LYS A 176 -6.57 -6.64 -1.06
C LYS A 176 -5.31 -6.50 -1.92
N VAL A 177 -4.28 -7.29 -1.63
CA VAL A 177 -3.04 -7.36 -2.43
C VAL A 177 -3.37 -7.59 -3.92
N GLU A 178 -4.43 -8.35 -4.20
CA GLU A 178 -4.98 -8.60 -5.52
C GLU A 178 -5.43 -7.34 -6.25
N THR A 179 -6.00 -6.37 -5.54
CA THR A 179 -6.44 -5.10 -6.13
C THR A 179 -5.24 -4.33 -6.67
N PHE A 180 -4.19 -4.19 -5.86
CA PHE A 180 -2.95 -3.54 -6.29
C PHE A 180 -2.23 -4.33 -7.39
N ALA A 181 -2.17 -5.65 -7.27
CA ALA A 181 -1.56 -6.52 -8.27
C ALA A 181 -2.21 -6.37 -9.64
N LYS A 182 -3.56 -6.34 -9.71
CA LYS A 182 -4.32 -6.11 -10.95
C LYS A 182 -4.06 -4.73 -11.53
N LYS A 183 -4.12 -3.66 -10.73
CA LYS A 183 -3.86 -2.29 -11.18
C LYS A 183 -2.46 -2.12 -11.75
N LEU A 184 -1.46 -2.77 -11.13
CA LEU A 184 -0.06 -2.69 -11.55
C LEU A 184 0.31 -3.74 -12.62
N ASN A 185 -0.64 -4.57 -13.06
CA ASN A 185 -0.42 -5.68 -14.00
C ASN A 185 0.76 -6.59 -13.59
N ILE A 186 0.83 -6.96 -12.30
CA ILE A 186 1.82 -7.89 -11.75
C ILE A 186 1.16 -9.04 -11.00
N SER A 187 1.91 -10.13 -10.79
CA SER A 187 1.38 -11.26 -10.02
C SER A 187 1.15 -10.90 -8.55
N LYS A 188 0.15 -11.52 -7.92
CA LYS A 188 -0.14 -11.38 -6.48
C LYS A 188 1.10 -11.64 -5.61
N SER A 189 1.88 -12.67 -5.94
CA SER A 189 3.12 -13.00 -5.24
C SER A 189 4.18 -11.90 -5.36
N SER A 190 4.29 -11.29 -6.54
CA SER A 190 5.21 -10.16 -6.75
C SER A 190 4.77 -8.94 -5.93
N MET A 191 3.48 -8.61 -5.96
CA MET A 191 2.95 -7.48 -5.20
C MET A 191 3.10 -7.70 -3.69
N GLY A 192 2.82 -8.91 -3.19
CA GLY A 192 2.99 -9.23 -1.77
C GLY A 192 4.43 -9.04 -1.29
N ARG A 193 5.42 -9.43 -2.10
CA ARG A 193 6.84 -9.18 -1.79
C ARG A 193 7.20 -7.69 -1.79
N LYS A 194 6.64 -6.91 -2.73
CA LYS A 194 6.83 -5.45 -2.77
C LYS A 194 6.20 -4.76 -1.57
N ILE A 195 4.97 -5.13 -1.20
CA ILE A 195 4.30 -4.64 0.01
C ILE A 195 5.15 -4.88 1.25
N ASN A 196 5.67 -6.10 1.41
CA ASN A 196 6.55 -6.41 2.53
C ASN A 196 7.84 -5.58 2.49
N LEU A 197 8.44 -5.38 1.30
CA LEU A 197 9.63 -4.53 1.14
C LEU A 197 9.33 -3.09 1.55
N PHE A 198 8.21 -2.52 1.10
CA PHE A 198 7.78 -1.17 1.49
C PHE A 198 7.50 -1.07 2.98
N THR A 199 6.99 -2.15 3.60
CA THR A 199 6.74 -2.21 5.04
C THR A 199 8.04 -2.18 5.85
N ILE A 200 9.01 -3.00 5.43
CA ILE A 200 10.33 -3.06 6.07
C ILE A 200 11.04 -1.71 5.94
N LEU A 201 11.03 -1.14 4.73
CA LEU A 201 11.63 0.16 4.47
C LEU A 201 10.87 1.32 5.12
N GLY A 202 9.64 1.14 5.62
CA GLY A 202 8.90 2.22 6.29
C GLY A 202 8.06 3.12 5.38
N PHE A 203 8.06 2.89 4.05
CA PHE A 203 7.12 3.55 3.11
C PHE A 203 5.65 3.19 3.34
N MET A 204 5.41 2.14 4.14
CA MET A 204 4.10 1.61 4.47
C MET A 204 4.18 1.02 5.88
N LYS A 205 3.08 1.11 6.63
CA LYS A 205 2.92 0.41 7.89
C LYS A 205 1.74 -0.54 7.79
N LYS A 206 1.92 -1.80 8.20
CA LYS A 206 0.79 -2.72 8.40
C LYS A 206 0.27 -2.52 9.80
N LEU A 207 -1.01 -2.18 9.92
CA LEU A 207 -1.61 -1.93 11.22
C LEU A 207 -1.88 -3.23 11.98
N ASP A 208 -1.50 -3.19 13.26
CA ASP A 208 -1.88 -4.21 14.22
C ASP A 208 -3.37 -4.13 14.58
N ASP A 209 -3.91 -5.16 15.22
CA ASP A 209 -5.32 -5.22 15.59
C ASP A 209 -5.68 -4.05 16.52
N ASN A 210 -4.80 -3.68 17.45
CA ASN A 210 -5.04 -2.56 18.38
C ASN A 210 -4.97 -1.16 17.73
N GLU A 211 -4.56 -1.07 16.47
CA GLU A 211 -4.46 0.19 15.71
C GLU A 211 -5.63 0.40 14.75
N ILE A 212 -6.51 -0.61 14.62
CA ILE A 212 -7.64 -0.63 13.70
C ILE A 212 -8.92 -0.40 14.50
N GLU A 213 -9.80 0.46 13.98
CA GLU A 213 -11.12 0.68 14.56
C GLU A 213 -11.91 -0.63 14.70
N ASP A 214 -12.52 -0.86 15.87
CA ASP A 214 -13.24 -2.09 16.21
C ASP A 214 -14.31 -2.46 15.18
N GLY A 215 -15.06 -1.48 14.67
CA GLY A 215 -16.10 -1.71 13.66
C GLY A 215 -15.53 -2.29 12.36
N LEU A 216 -14.37 -1.79 11.93
CA LEU A 216 -13.65 -2.31 10.77
C LEU A 216 -13.03 -3.67 11.07
N LEU A 217 -12.30 -3.80 12.18
CA LEU A 217 -11.64 -5.05 12.58
C LEU A 217 -12.63 -6.22 12.64
N ASN A 218 -13.80 -6.00 13.24
CA ASN A 218 -14.88 -6.98 13.30
C ASN A 218 -15.35 -7.43 11.90
N LYS A 219 -15.53 -6.49 10.96
CA LYS A 219 -15.88 -6.82 9.57
C LYS A 219 -14.79 -7.65 8.89
N LEU A 220 -13.51 -7.37 9.16
CA LEU A 220 -12.38 -8.11 8.59
C LEU A 220 -12.29 -9.53 9.13
N GLU A 221 -12.47 -9.71 10.44
CA GLU A 221 -12.46 -11.02 11.09
C GLU A 221 -13.67 -11.87 10.67
N GLN A 222 -14.86 -11.27 10.54
CA GLN A 222 -16.03 -11.96 9.98
C GLN A 222 -15.73 -12.48 8.56
N LYS A 223 -15.17 -11.64 7.68
CA LYS A 223 -14.79 -12.06 6.32
C LYS A 223 -13.74 -13.18 6.33
N LYS A 224 -12.74 -13.11 7.21
CA LYS A 224 -11.73 -14.16 7.38
C LYS A 224 -12.38 -15.50 7.77
N LYS A 225 -13.28 -15.49 8.75
CA LYS A 225 -14.03 -16.68 9.21
C LYS A 225 -14.89 -17.28 8.09
N VAL A 226 -15.69 -16.45 7.42
CA VAL A 226 -16.59 -16.88 6.33
C VAL A 226 -15.82 -17.54 5.18
N ASN A 227 -14.64 -17.02 4.85
CA ASN A 227 -13.83 -17.54 3.74
C ASN A 227 -12.79 -18.59 4.18
N ASN A 228 -12.75 -18.96 5.46
CA ASN A 228 -11.76 -19.88 6.04
C ASN A 228 -10.30 -19.49 5.70
N TYR A 229 -9.98 -18.20 5.78
CA TYR A 229 -8.63 -17.71 5.55
C TYR A 229 -7.81 -17.73 6.84
N ARG A 230 -6.52 -18.07 6.72
CA ARG A 230 -5.57 -18.00 7.83
C ARG A 230 -5.41 -16.58 8.38
N TYR A 231 -5.39 -15.60 7.49
CA TYR A 231 -5.15 -14.18 7.81
C TYR A 231 -6.34 -13.33 7.41
N ARG A 232 -6.60 -12.27 8.18
CA ARG A 232 -7.50 -11.21 7.74
C ARG A 232 -6.81 -10.38 6.67
N SER A 233 -7.61 -9.63 5.90
CA SER A 233 -7.03 -8.62 5.01
C SER A 233 -6.27 -7.59 5.85
N SER A 234 -5.03 -7.32 5.47
CA SER A 234 -4.20 -6.31 6.12
C SER A 234 -4.80 -4.92 5.90
N VAL A 235 -4.55 -4.06 6.88
CA VAL A 235 -4.86 -2.63 6.86
C VAL A 235 -3.52 -1.90 6.82
N TYR A 236 -3.41 -0.91 5.94
CA TYR A 236 -2.12 -0.28 5.65
C TYR A 236 -2.21 1.22 5.87
N GLU A 237 -1.23 1.78 6.56
CA GLU A 237 -0.99 3.21 6.65
C GLU A 237 0.17 3.63 5.74
N PHE A 238 0.02 4.76 5.06
CA PHE A 238 1.04 5.33 4.17
C PHE A 238 1.53 6.66 4.77
N PRO A 239 2.73 6.70 5.38
CA PRO A 239 3.29 7.94 5.87
C PRO A 239 3.92 8.75 4.74
N ILE A 240 3.78 10.07 4.82
CA ILE A 240 4.67 11.00 4.11
C ILE A 240 5.96 11.07 4.92
N LEU A 241 7.08 10.76 4.29
CA LEU A 241 8.37 10.66 4.98
C LEU A 241 9.13 11.97 4.92
N ILE A 242 9.66 12.39 6.06
CA ILE A 242 10.56 13.54 6.18
C ILE A 242 12.03 13.11 6.06
N THR A 243 12.92 14.09 5.91
CA THR A 243 14.36 13.90 5.73
C THR A 243 15.00 12.99 6.77
N GLU A 244 14.65 13.13 8.05
CA GLU A 244 15.18 12.28 9.12
C GLU A 244 14.84 10.80 8.89
N GLN A 245 13.60 10.51 8.49
CA GLN A 245 13.14 9.14 8.23
C GLN A 245 13.82 8.56 6.98
N LEU A 246 13.98 9.35 5.91
CA LEU A 246 14.70 8.92 4.71
C LEU A 246 16.18 8.62 5.02
N ASN A 247 16.82 9.40 5.90
CA ASN A 247 18.17 9.13 6.37
C ASN A 247 18.28 7.81 7.15
N GLU A 248 17.31 7.52 8.02
CA GLU A 248 17.26 6.22 8.72
C GLU A 248 17.08 5.07 7.74
N MET A 249 16.25 5.25 6.71
CA MET A 249 16.02 4.25 5.67
C MET A 249 17.24 3.99 4.80
N GLU A 250 18.04 5.02 4.50
CA GLU A 250 19.30 4.86 3.77
C GLU A 250 20.35 4.11 4.60
N LYS A 251 20.43 4.38 5.91
CA LYS A 251 21.27 3.60 6.83
C LYS A 251 20.81 2.15 6.86
N PHE A 252 19.51 1.90 6.98
CA PHE A 252 18.94 0.56 6.93
C PHE A 252 19.25 -0.13 5.59
N ALA A 253 19.09 0.57 4.46
CA ALA A 253 19.37 0.06 3.13
C ALA A 253 20.85 -0.30 2.94
N THR A 254 21.75 0.49 3.52
CA THR A 254 23.19 0.21 3.54
C THR A 254 23.46 -1.10 4.27
N VAL A 255 22.98 -1.23 5.52
CA VAL A 255 23.10 -2.47 6.30
C VAL A 255 22.51 -3.66 5.54
N TRP A 256 21.36 -3.49 4.90
CA TRP A 256 20.71 -4.52 4.11
C TRP A 256 21.58 -5.02 2.95
N LEU A 257 22.17 -4.10 2.18
CA LEU A 257 22.98 -4.41 1.01
C LEU A 257 24.33 -5.03 1.37
N ASP A 258 24.96 -4.52 2.42
CA ASP A 258 26.26 -5.01 2.92
C ASP A 258 26.14 -6.44 3.44
N ASN A 259 25.04 -6.75 4.12
CA ASN A 259 24.72 -8.11 4.58
C ASN A 259 24.18 -9.04 3.48
N GLY A 260 24.17 -8.60 2.21
CA GLY A 260 23.75 -9.43 1.08
C GLY A 260 22.28 -9.83 1.07
N LEU A 261 21.44 -9.14 1.85
CA LEU A 261 20.02 -9.42 1.94
C LEU A 261 19.33 -9.07 0.62
N SER A 262 18.22 -9.75 0.34
CA SER A 262 17.48 -9.58 -0.92
C SER A 262 15.98 -9.60 -0.68
N ILE A 263 15.18 -9.26 -1.69
CA ILE A 263 13.71 -9.35 -1.60
C ILE A 263 13.20 -10.76 -1.25
N LYS A 264 14.04 -11.80 -1.33
CA LYS A 264 13.70 -13.14 -0.83
C LYS A 264 13.80 -13.26 0.69
N SER A 265 14.65 -12.47 1.33
CA SER A 265 14.81 -12.37 2.79
C SER A 265 13.67 -11.58 3.43
N VAL A 266 12.77 -11.00 2.62
CA VAL A 266 11.60 -10.21 3.05
C VAL A 266 10.45 -11.12 3.48
N THR A 267 10.71 -11.91 4.52
CA THR A 267 9.79 -12.84 5.18
C THR A 267 9.86 -12.64 6.70
N TYR A 268 8.86 -13.09 7.45
CA TYR A 268 8.89 -13.00 8.92
C TYR A 268 10.20 -13.57 9.50
N GLU A 269 10.58 -14.78 9.08
CA GLU A 269 11.79 -15.43 9.56
C GLU A 269 13.07 -14.70 9.11
N GLY A 270 13.13 -14.26 7.85
CA GLY A 270 14.31 -13.53 7.37
C GLY A 270 14.54 -12.23 8.12
N ILE A 271 13.48 -11.51 8.45
CA ILE A 271 13.56 -10.31 9.29
C ILE A 271 13.88 -10.66 10.74
N TYR A 272 13.26 -11.70 11.30
CA TYR A 272 13.54 -12.18 12.66
C TYR A 272 15.03 -12.50 12.84
N ARG A 273 15.60 -13.26 11.91
CA ARG A 273 17.02 -13.67 11.95
C ARG A 273 17.98 -12.52 11.66
N SER A 274 17.57 -11.56 10.84
CA SER A 274 18.42 -10.43 10.45
C SER A 274 18.39 -9.25 11.43
N PHE A 275 17.22 -8.94 11.99
CA PHE A 275 16.97 -7.70 12.74
C PHE A 275 16.25 -7.94 14.07
N GLY A 276 15.98 -9.20 14.42
CA GLY A 276 15.35 -9.57 15.69
C GLY A 276 13.83 -9.61 15.63
N LYS A 277 13.26 -10.08 16.75
CA LYS A 277 11.83 -10.35 16.90
C LYS A 277 10.97 -9.08 16.76
N GLU A 278 11.38 -8.00 17.40
CA GLU A 278 10.62 -6.74 17.42
C GLU A 278 10.36 -6.23 16.00
N GLU A 279 11.40 -6.21 15.17
CA GLU A 279 11.31 -5.74 13.79
C GLU A 279 10.48 -6.69 12.90
N ALA A 280 10.56 -8.00 13.14
CA ALA A 280 9.73 -8.98 12.44
C ALA A 280 8.25 -8.79 12.79
N GLU A 281 7.92 -8.61 14.06
CA GLU A 281 6.56 -8.40 14.53
C GLU A 281 5.99 -7.04 14.08
N ARG A 282 6.83 -6.01 13.98
CA ARG A 282 6.48 -4.71 13.37
C ARG A 282 6.09 -4.86 11.90
N CYS A 283 6.86 -5.63 11.13
CA CYS A 283 6.63 -5.80 9.70
C CYS A 283 5.50 -6.79 9.34
N PHE A 284 5.16 -7.68 10.29
CA PHE A 284 4.22 -8.78 10.12
C PHE A 284 3.34 -8.95 11.37
N PRO A 285 2.46 -7.98 11.69
CA PRO A 285 1.69 -7.97 12.94
C PRO A 285 0.79 -9.22 13.12
N GLN A 286 0.23 -9.75 12.03
CA GLN A 286 -0.59 -10.97 12.07
C GLN A 286 0.22 -12.28 12.28
N ASP A 287 1.56 -12.21 12.26
CA ASP A 287 2.46 -13.31 12.60
C ASP A 287 3.10 -13.12 14.00
N LYS A 288 2.61 -12.18 14.83
CA LYS A 288 3.09 -11.99 16.20
C LYS A 288 3.09 -13.29 17.00
N GLY A 289 4.17 -13.54 17.73
CA GLY A 289 4.37 -14.77 18.51
C GLY A 289 4.61 -16.03 17.66
N LYS A 290 4.79 -15.91 16.34
CA LYS A 290 5.10 -17.06 15.48
C LYS A 290 6.45 -17.67 15.86
N VAL A 291 6.41 -18.97 16.14
CA VAL A 291 7.59 -19.79 16.38
C VAL A 291 8.18 -20.25 15.04
N ILE A 292 9.50 -20.14 14.90
CA ILE A 292 10.23 -20.64 13.73
C ILE A 292 10.27 -22.16 13.79
N SER A 293 10.13 -22.82 12.64
CA SER A 293 10.11 -24.29 12.58
C SER A 293 11.47 -24.89 12.89
N ASP A 294 11.50 -25.90 13.77
CA ASP A 294 12.70 -26.68 14.14
C ASP A 294 13.47 -27.20 12.92
N ARG A 295 12.76 -27.71 11.89
CA ARG A 295 13.40 -28.21 10.66
C ARG A 295 14.17 -27.13 9.90
N HIS A 296 13.67 -25.90 9.93
CA HIS A 296 14.38 -24.79 9.30
C HIS A 296 15.61 -24.41 10.14
N ASP A 297 15.49 -24.51 11.47
CA ASP A 297 16.60 -24.31 12.41
C ASP A 297 17.74 -25.34 12.22
N ASP A 298 17.40 -26.61 11.98
CA ASP A 298 18.40 -27.64 11.61
C ASP A 298 19.14 -27.26 10.32
N SER A 299 18.42 -26.73 9.33
CA SER A 299 19.00 -26.33 8.05
C SER A 299 19.91 -25.11 8.21
N VAL A 300 19.55 -24.18 9.10
CA VAL A 300 20.39 -23.03 9.44
C VAL A 300 21.63 -23.48 10.23
N THR A 301 21.48 -24.37 11.19
CA THR A 301 22.60 -24.95 11.96
C THR A 301 23.64 -25.61 11.05
N GLU A 302 23.19 -26.34 10.03
CA GLU A 302 24.10 -26.93 9.05
C GLU A 302 24.81 -25.86 8.20
N LEU A 303 24.15 -24.74 7.89
CA LEU A 303 24.81 -23.60 7.21
C LEU A 303 25.90 -22.97 8.09
N HIS A 304 25.63 -22.76 9.39
CA HIS A 304 26.63 -22.29 10.35
C HIS A 304 27.85 -23.21 10.34
N ARG A 305 27.63 -24.52 10.43
CA ARG A 305 28.70 -25.54 10.43
C ARG A 305 29.55 -25.48 9.17
N VAL A 306 28.93 -25.54 7.99
CA VAL A 306 29.63 -25.57 6.69
C VAL A 306 30.41 -24.27 6.44
N ILE A 307 29.81 -23.11 6.73
CA ILE A 307 30.49 -21.82 6.52
C ILE A 307 31.70 -21.72 7.44
N MET A 308 31.56 -22.08 8.71
CA MET A 308 32.67 -21.99 9.67
C MET A 308 33.78 -22.99 9.37
N GLU A 309 33.46 -24.21 8.94
CA GLU A 309 34.44 -25.20 8.49
C GLU A 309 35.29 -24.63 7.35
N GLN A 310 34.64 -24.16 6.28
CA GLN A 310 35.33 -23.61 5.10
C GLN A 310 36.14 -22.34 5.43
N VAL A 311 35.59 -21.42 6.24
CA VAL A 311 36.29 -20.19 6.64
C VAL A 311 37.45 -20.48 7.57
N ASN A 312 37.35 -21.46 8.47
CA ASN A 312 38.47 -21.81 9.35
C ASN A 312 39.61 -22.54 8.61
N GLU A 313 39.29 -23.33 7.59
CA GLU A 313 40.28 -24.04 6.77
C GLU A 313 40.99 -23.11 5.79
N ARG A 314 40.23 -22.28 5.05
CA ARG A 314 40.75 -21.48 3.92
C ARG A 314 40.90 -19.99 4.24
N GLY A 315 40.30 -19.52 5.32
CA GLY A 315 40.16 -18.10 5.63
C GLY A 315 38.96 -17.42 4.94
N TRP A 316 38.30 -18.09 3.99
CA TRP A 316 37.17 -17.57 3.23
C TRP A 316 36.30 -18.68 2.63
N THR A 317 35.12 -18.31 2.14
CA THR A 317 34.29 -19.17 1.29
C THR A 317 33.43 -18.34 0.31
N ILE A 318 32.81 -18.99 -0.67
CA ILE A 318 31.83 -18.41 -1.60
C ILE A 318 30.49 -19.14 -1.52
N LYS A 319 29.43 -18.44 -1.92
CA LYS A 319 28.06 -19.00 -1.94
C LYS A 319 27.97 -20.36 -2.64
N ASN A 320 28.64 -20.55 -3.78
CA ASN A 320 28.51 -21.80 -4.54
C ASN A 320 29.08 -22.99 -3.76
N ASP A 321 30.30 -22.87 -3.22
CA ASP A 321 30.95 -23.87 -2.38
C ASP A 321 30.10 -24.24 -1.17
N ILE A 322 29.50 -23.24 -0.52
CA ILE A 322 28.55 -23.46 0.58
C ILE A 322 27.39 -24.32 0.07
N ILE A 323 26.66 -23.85 -0.94
CA ILE A 323 25.43 -24.49 -1.46
C ILE A 323 25.68 -25.94 -1.95
N GLU A 324 26.87 -26.23 -2.46
CA GLU A 324 27.29 -27.57 -2.87
C GLU A 324 27.57 -28.46 -1.66
N ALA A 325 28.23 -27.93 -0.62
CA ALA A 325 28.58 -28.67 0.58
C ALA A 325 27.39 -28.93 1.54
N VAL A 326 26.44 -28.00 1.69
CA VAL A 326 25.34 -28.15 2.66
C VAL A 326 24.45 -29.35 2.34
N LYS A 327 24.15 -30.19 3.34
CA LYS A 327 23.22 -31.32 3.20
C LYS A 327 22.02 -31.15 4.13
N PHE A 328 20.90 -30.68 3.58
CA PHE A 328 19.67 -30.55 4.34
C PHE A 328 18.89 -31.86 4.42
N ASN A 329 18.29 -32.13 5.57
CA ASN A 329 17.41 -33.27 5.80
C ASN A 329 16.23 -33.24 4.80
N GLY A 330 16.16 -34.26 3.93
CA GLY A 330 15.04 -34.48 3.00
C GLY A 330 15.19 -33.94 1.58
N GLY A 331 16.42 -33.88 1.02
CA GLY A 331 16.62 -33.75 -0.43
C GLY A 331 16.18 -32.39 -1.03
N ASN A 332 16.47 -31.29 -0.34
CA ASN A 332 16.14 -29.96 -0.84
C ASN A 332 17.00 -29.59 -2.06
N GLY A 333 16.36 -29.32 -3.20
CA GLY A 333 17.05 -28.87 -4.42
C GLY A 333 17.76 -27.51 -4.25
N LYS A 334 18.68 -27.20 -5.17
CA LYS A 334 19.57 -26.01 -5.13
C LYS A 334 18.83 -24.70 -4.85
N MET A 335 17.65 -24.47 -5.44
CA MET A 335 16.86 -23.25 -5.24
C MET A 335 16.42 -23.06 -3.78
N LYS A 336 16.04 -24.15 -3.09
CA LYS A 336 15.68 -24.10 -1.66
C LYS A 336 16.90 -23.76 -0.81
N LYS A 337 18.08 -24.33 -1.12
CA LYS A 337 19.32 -24.02 -0.40
C LYS A 337 19.68 -22.55 -0.45
N GLU A 338 19.54 -21.93 -1.63
CA GLU A 338 19.79 -20.49 -1.77
C GLU A 338 18.83 -19.62 -0.94
N ASP A 339 17.58 -20.05 -0.81
CA ASP A 339 16.57 -19.31 -0.06
C ASP A 339 16.82 -19.41 1.45
N VAL A 340 17.21 -20.58 1.96
CA VAL A 340 17.65 -20.74 3.37
C VAL A 340 18.91 -19.91 3.62
N PHE A 341 19.92 -20.01 2.75
CA PHE A 341 21.14 -19.22 2.85
C PHE A 341 20.85 -17.71 2.94
N LYS A 342 20.02 -17.18 2.04
CA LYS A 342 19.64 -15.75 2.05
C LYS A 342 18.83 -15.32 3.28
N THR A 343 18.15 -16.26 3.92
CA THR A 343 17.33 -16.00 5.11
C THR A 343 18.20 -15.92 6.37
N ALA A 344 19.25 -16.74 6.45
CA ALA A 344 20.13 -16.83 7.62
C ALA A 344 21.47 -16.09 7.47
N LEU A 345 21.80 -15.56 6.28
CA LEU A 345 23.13 -14.99 6.01
C LEU A 345 23.53 -13.95 7.07
N LYS A 346 22.68 -12.96 7.36
CA LYS A 346 23.03 -11.91 8.34
C LYS A 346 23.26 -12.49 9.75
N GLU A 347 22.40 -13.40 10.21
CA GLU A 347 22.57 -14.08 11.50
C GLU A 347 23.93 -14.78 11.61
N ILE A 348 24.34 -15.48 10.55
CA ILE A 348 25.63 -16.18 10.49
C ILE A 348 26.79 -15.18 10.51
N LEU A 349 26.68 -14.08 9.75
CA LEU A 349 27.71 -13.05 9.71
C LEU A 349 27.92 -12.42 11.10
N ASP A 350 26.82 -12.06 11.77
CA ASP A 350 26.85 -11.45 13.10
C ASP A 350 27.37 -12.43 14.16
N SER A 351 26.95 -13.70 14.11
CA SER A 351 27.32 -14.73 15.10
C SER A 351 28.81 -15.02 15.17
N TYR A 352 29.53 -14.84 14.06
CA TYR A 352 30.93 -15.24 13.93
C TYR A 352 31.85 -14.10 13.51
N SER A 353 31.38 -12.84 13.55
CA SER A 353 32.15 -11.66 13.11
C SER A 353 32.71 -11.83 11.69
N LEU A 354 31.84 -12.24 10.76
CA LEU A 354 32.17 -12.40 9.35
C LEU A 354 31.64 -11.23 8.53
N GLU A 355 32.23 -11.00 7.37
CA GLU A 355 31.76 -10.03 6.38
C GLU A 355 31.49 -10.68 5.02
N PHE A 356 30.58 -10.09 4.24
CA PHE A 356 30.18 -10.57 2.91
C PHE A 356 30.53 -9.57 1.79
N VAL A 357 31.80 -9.56 1.40
CA VAL A 357 32.40 -8.52 0.55
C VAL A 357 32.61 -8.97 -0.90
N PRO A 358 32.49 -8.06 -1.88
CA PRO A 358 32.89 -8.35 -3.25
C PRO A 358 34.38 -8.65 -3.35
N LEU A 359 34.74 -9.78 -3.94
CA LEU A 359 36.13 -10.09 -4.25
C LEU A 359 36.68 -9.08 -5.25
N ASN A 360 37.93 -8.68 -5.06
CA ASN A 360 38.67 -7.81 -5.97
C ASN A 360 40.14 -8.27 -6.03
N LYS A 361 40.94 -7.65 -6.90
CA LYS A 361 42.34 -8.05 -7.10
C LYS A 361 43.15 -8.02 -5.80
N ARG A 362 43.04 -6.93 -5.03
CA ARG A 362 43.70 -6.77 -3.72
C ARG A 362 43.31 -7.90 -2.76
N LEU A 363 42.03 -8.21 -2.63
CA LEU A 363 41.56 -9.28 -1.76
C LEU A 363 42.05 -10.67 -2.18
N LYS A 364 42.17 -10.93 -3.49
CA LYS A 364 42.75 -12.20 -3.97
C LYS A 364 44.20 -12.36 -3.53
N GLU A 365 44.98 -11.29 -3.65
CA GLU A 365 46.39 -11.27 -3.23
C GLU A 365 46.52 -11.41 -1.70
N GLU A 366 45.77 -10.61 -0.93
CA GLU A 366 45.79 -10.64 0.54
C GLU A 366 45.44 -12.01 1.13
N MET A 367 44.57 -12.76 0.45
CA MET A 367 44.05 -14.04 0.93
C MET A 367 44.67 -15.25 0.21
N ASN A 368 45.69 -15.03 -0.64
CA ASN A 368 46.34 -16.07 -1.46
C ASN A 368 45.34 -16.96 -2.24
N ILE A 369 44.33 -16.34 -2.86
CA ILE A 369 43.31 -17.05 -3.65
C ILE A 369 43.89 -17.34 -5.04
N ASN A 370 44.11 -18.62 -5.34
CA ASN A 370 44.77 -19.07 -6.57
C ASN A 370 43.77 -19.38 -7.69
N GLU A 371 44.28 -19.60 -8.91
CA GLU A 371 43.43 -19.90 -10.08
C GLU A 371 42.67 -21.22 -9.95
N GLU A 372 43.21 -22.16 -9.18
CA GLU A 372 42.57 -23.45 -8.86
C GLU A 372 41.32 -23.27 -7.98
N ASP A 373 41.32 -22.24 -7.11
CA ASP A 373 40.21 -21.93 -6.23
C ASP A 373 39.14 -21.09 -6.96
N ILE A 374 39.57 -19.98 -7.58
CA ILE A 374 38.69 -19.05 -8.29
C ILE A 374 39.41 -18.53 -9.53
N SER A 375 38.79 -18.74 -10.70
CA SER A 375 39.28 -18.20 -11.97
C SER A 375 39.71 -16.73 -11.87
N PRO A 376 40.85 -16.32 -12.48
CA PRO A 376 41.37 -14.95 -12.43
C PRO A 376 40.35 -13.88 -12.80
N ARG A 377 39.46 -14.18 -13.76
CA ARG A 377 38.42 -13.27 -14.28
C ARG A 377 37.13 -13.27 -13.46
N SER A 378 37.01 -14.12 -12.44
CA SER A 378 35.84 -14.24 -11.57
C SER A 378 36.03 -13.42 -10.29
N PHE A 379 34.99 -12.65 -9.93
CA PHE A 379 34.96 -11.79 -8.75
C PHE A 379 33.64 -11.97 -7.98
N PRO A 380 33.39 -13.17 -7.41
CA PRO A 380 32.20 -13.41 -6.60
C PRO A 380 32.27 -12.60 -5.30
N LYS A 381 31.15 -12.51 -4.57
CA LYS A 381 31.23 -12.13 -3.16
C LYS A 381 31.76 -13.30 -2.34
N ILE A 382 32.65 -13.00 -1.38
CA ILE A 382 33.22 -13.96 -0.44
C ILE A 382 32.70 -13.69 0.97
N ILE A 383 32.65 -14.74 1.79
CA ILE A 383 32.47 -14.64 3.24
C ILE A 383 33.84 -14.88 3.88
N ARG A 384 34.24 -14.01 4.81
CA ARG A 384 35.51 -14.12 5.56
C ARG A 384 35.38 -13.50 6.94
N LYS A 385 36.34 -13.77 7.84
CA LYS A 385 36.42 -13.09 9.15
C LYS A 385 36.75 -11.60 8.97
N ILE A 386 36.12 -10.76 9.78
CA ILE A 386 36.48 -9.35 9.94
C ILE A 386 37.86 -9.32 10.63
N GLN A 387 38.80 -8.55 10.08
CA GLN A 387 40.15 -8.39 10.62
C GLN A 387 40.23 -7.26 11.63
#